data_AF-A0A662FQI5-F1
#
_entry.id   AF-A0A662FQI5-F1
#
_cell.length_a   1.000
_cell.length_b   1.000
_cell.length_c   1.000
_cell.angle_alpha   90.00
_cell.angle_beta   90.00
_cell.angle_gamma   90.00
#
_symmetry.space_group_name_H-M   'P 1'
#
loop_
_entity.id
_entity.type
_entity.pdbx_description
1 polymer ?
#
loop_
_entity_poly.entity_id
_entity_poly.type
_entity_poly.pdbx_seq_one_letter_code
_entity_poly.pdbx_strand_id
1 'polypeptide(L)'
;PSVSLTGSYSWEGDDFPGEESEWAIMLNLSYSLHNSTLSSALSQNKQYKTTYNFARKDSEYDVENVKLSIFDGSSNKVNLKRARADYRLSSNRLAKLERTIIKDVRDAFNKIREAEATIETTSKSIEYAEEKLKILEEKLRLRETTDIDVLEARVQLVDARVKNLQALYERSVAIADLYNATGKRMEWKENKK
;
A
#
# COMPACT_ATOMS: atom_id res chain seq x y z
N PRO A 1 5.96 -38.39 14.91
CA PRO A 1 6.42 -39.27 13.81
C PRO A 1 5.56 -39.09 12.57
N SER A 2 6.20 -38.88 11.43
CA SER A 2 5.55 -38.89 10.12
C SER A 2 6.25 -39.90 9.22
N VAL A 3 5.44 -40.69 8.53
CA VAL A 3 5.88 -41.64 7.51
C VAL A 3 5.21 -41.24 6.21
N SER A 4 5.97 -41.19 5.13
CA SER A 4 5.43 -40.93 3.81
C SER A 4 6.08 -41.86 2.78
N LEU A 5 5.25 -42.39 1.90
CA LEU A 5 5.65 -43.22 0.77
C LEU A 5 5.33 -42.42 -0.49
N THR A 6 6.33 -42.20 -1.34
CA THR A 6 6.16 -41.52 -2.63
C THR A 6 6.63 -42.45 -3.73
N GLY A 7 5.81 -42.61 -4.76
CA GLY A 7 6.15 -43.39 -5.94
C GLY A 7 5.96 -42.54 -7.20
N SER A 8 6.81 -42.75 -8.18
CA SER A 8 6.68 -42.17 -9.51
C SER A 8 6.85 -43.25 -10.57
N TYR A 9 6.12 -43.12 -11.66
CA TYR A 9 6.20 -43.99 -12.83
C TYR A 9 6.14 -43.12 -14.08
N SER A 10 7.10 -43.29 -14.99
CA SER A 10 7.22 -42.54 -16.23
C SER A 10 7.68 -43.44 -17.36
N TRP A 11 7.39 -43.02 -18.59
CA TRP A 11 7.89 -43.68 -19.79
C TRP A 11 8.76 -42.70 -20.59
N GLU A 12 9.80 -43.21 -21.23
CA GLU A 12 10.72 -42.45 -22.06
C GLU A 12 10.92 -43.15 -23.42
N GLY A 13 11.08 -42.39 -24.50
CA GLY A 13 11.17 -42.89 -25.87
C GLY A 13 10.64 -41.89 -26.91
N ASP A 14 10.98 -42.11 -28.18
CA ASP A 14 10.64 -41.19 -29.29
C ASP A 14 9.17 -41.31 -29.76
N ASP A 15 8.51 -42.44 -29.50
CA ASP A 15 7.11 -42.71 -29.87
C ASP A 15 6.22 -42.92 -28.63
N PHE A 16 4.94 -42.52 -28.71
CA PHE A 16 3.99 -42.65 -27.61
C PHE A 16 3.17 -43.95 -27.68
N PRO A 17 3.03 -44.72 -26.57
CA PRO A 17 3.69 -44.57 -25.27
C PRO A 17 5.13 -45.11 -25.31
N GLY A 18 6.08 -44.37 -24.71
CA GLY A 18 7.53 -44.66 -24.77
C GLY A 18 7.89 -46.09 -24.35
N GLU A 19 8.90 -46.66 -25.00
CA GLU A 19 9.28 -48.07 -24.87
C GLU A 19 9.99 -48.40 -23.54
N GLU A 20 10.59 -47.40 -22.87
CA GLU A 20 11.34 -47.58 -21.63
C GLU A 20 10.53 -47.06 -20.42
N SER A 21 10.42 -47.85 -19.36
CA SER A 21 9.61 -47.52 -18.18
C SER A 21 10.43 -47.31 -16.92
N GLU A 22 10.48 -46.07 -16.43
CA GLU A 22 11.18 -45.72 -15.20
C GLU A 22 10.23 -45.75 -14.00
N TRP A 23 10.76 -46.23 -12.87
CA TRP A 23 10.03 -46.18 -11.61
C TRP A 23 10.96 -45.85 -10.45
N ALA A 24 10.42 -45.14 -9.47
CA ALA A 24 11.09 -44.87 -8.21
C ALA A 24 10.11 -45.00 -7.06
N ILE A 25 10.58 -45.60 -5.96
CA ILE A 25 9.84 -45.69 -4.70
C ILE A 25 10.73 -45.12 -3.61
N MET A 26 10.18 -44.19 -2.84
CA MET A 26 10.83 -43.54 -1.72
C MET A 26 10.00 -43.67 -0.45
N LEU A 27 10.62 -44.16 0.62
CA LEU A 27 10.06 -44.19 1.95
C LEU A 27 10.82 -43.20 2.83
N ASN A 28 10.10 -42.20 3.34
CA ASN A 28 10.64 -41.22 4.29
C ASN A 28 10.05 -41.49 5.68
N LEU A 29 10.92 -41.75 6.65
CA LEU A 29 10.57 -41.79 8.06
C LEU A 29 11.16 -40.57 8.76
N SER A 30 10.35 -39.93 9.59
CA SER A 30 10.76 -38.76 10.36
C SER A 30 10.16 -38.79 11.76
N TYR A 31 11.00 -38.55 12.75
CA TYR A 31 10.60 -38.49 14.15
C TYR A 31 11.19 -37.27 14.83
N SER A 32 10.31 -36.41 15.33
CA SER A 32 10.69 -35.22 16.09
C SER A 32 10.68 -35.53 17.58
N LEU A 33 11.86 -35.42 18.20
CA LEU A 33 12.03 -35.49 19.66
C LEU A 33 12.38 -34.08 20.16
N HIS A 34 11.39 -33.38 20.69
CA HIS A 34 11.54 -32.03 21.26
C HIS A 34 12.16 -31.02 20.26
N ASN A 35 13.48 -30.80 20.34
CA ASN A 35 14.26 -29.83 19.55
C ASN A 35 15.18 -30.48 18.50
N SER A 36 15.04 -31.79 18.28
CA SER A 36 15.86 -32.56 17.33
C SER A 36 14.95 -33.38 16.41
N THR A 37 15.32 -33.47 15.14
CA THR A 37 14.63 -34.27 14.13
C THR A 37 15.53 -35.41 13.67
N LEU A 38 15.06 -36.65 13.83
CA LEU A 38 15.69 -37.84 13.27
C LEU A 38 14.92 -38.22 12.00
N SER A 39 15.61 -38.30 10.86
CA SER A 39 15.01 -38.70 9.59
C SER A 39 15.87 -39.73 8.86
N SER A 40 15.22 -40.75 8.31
CA SER A 40 15.82 -41.72 7.40
C SER A 40 15.02 -41.78 6.11
N ALA A 41 15.73 -41.89 4.99
CA ALA A 41 15.15 -42.04 3.68
C ALA A 41 15.72 -43.29 3.00
N LEU A 42 14.84 -44.19 2.60
CA LEU A 42 15.16 -45.35 1.77
C LEU A 42 14.60 -45.10 0.36
N SER A 43 15.41 -45.34 -0.66
CA SER A 43 15.06 -45.08 -2.05
C SER A 43 15.55 -46.20 -2.95
N GLN A 44 14.63 -46.78 -3.72
CA GLN A 44 14.94 -47.70 -4.82
C GLN A 44 14.41 -47.13 -6.13
N ASN A 45 15.23 -47.17 -7.17
CA ASN A 45 14.86 -46.67 -8.49
C ASN A 45 15.42 -47.54 -9.63
N LYS A 46 14.68 -47.58 -10.73
CA LYS A 46 15.11 -48.15 -12.01
C LYS A 46 15.24 -47.02 -13.03
N GLN A 47 16.48 -46.75 -13.47
CA GLN A 47 16.79 -45.74 -14.49
C GLN A 47 17.23 -46.40 -15.79
N TYR A 48 16.79 -45.87 -16.93
CA TYR A 48 17.23 -46.32 -18.25
C TYR A 48 18.27 -45.37 -18.85
N LYS A 49 18.97 -45.85 -19.87
CA LYS A 49 20.20 -45.24 -20.37
C LYS A 49 19.89 -44.21 -21.45
N THR A 50 19.82 -42.93 -21.10
CA THR A 50 19.79 -41.86 -22.12
C THR A 50 21.09 -41.86 -22.94
N THR A 51 20.95 -41.78 -24.27
CA THR A 51 22.03 -42.00 -25.25
C THR A 51 23.07 -40.88 -25.21
N TYR A 52 24.03 -40.93 -24.28
CA TYR A 52 25.40 -40.38 -24.36
C TYR A 52 26.18 -40.78 -23.10
N ASN A 53 26.46 -42.06 -22.85
CA ASN A 53 27.58 -42.52 -21.99
C ASN A 53 27.81 -44.03 -22.14
N PHE A 54 29.05 -44.43 -22.46
CA PHE A 54 29.45 -45.82 -22.67
C PHE A 54 29.76 -46.54 -21.35
N ALA A 55 29.33 -47.80 -21.28
CA ALA A 55 29.72 -48.84 -20.31
C ALA A 55 29.37 -48.64 -18.81
N ARG A 56 28.13 -48.96 -18.43
CA ARG A 56 27.83 -49.54 -17.10
C ARG A 56 26.57 -50.42 -17.19
N LYS A 57 26.67 -51.64 -16.65
CA LYS A 57 25.65 -52.71 -16.61
C LYS A 57 24.49 -52.29 -15.71
N ASP A 58 23.26 -52.74 -16.05
CA ASP A 58 22.03 -52.62 -15.26
C ASP A 58 22.32 -52.60 -13.76
N SER A 59 22.12 -51.45 -13.13
CA SER A 59 22.45 -51.24 -11.73
C SER A 59 21.23 -50.67 -11.01
N GLU A 60 20.51 -51.56 -10.35
CA GLU A 60 19.59 -51.23 -9.27
C GLU A 60 20.44 -50.69 -8.10
N TYR A 61 20.29 -49.41 -7.79
CA TYR A 61 20.99 -48.77 -6.69
C TYR A 61 20.03 -48.60 -5.51
N ASP A 62 20.35 -49.26 -4.40
CA ASP A 62 19.73 -48.95 -3.11
C ASP A 62 20.56 -47.83 -2.46
N VAL A 63 19.99 -46.63 -2.35
CA VAL A 63 20.68 -45.47 -1.75
C VAL A 63 20.01 -45.16 -0.42
N GLU A 64 20.64 -45.59 0.67
CA GLU A 64 20.21 -45.26 2.02
C GLU A 64 20.85 -43.94 2.47
N ASN A 65 20.05 -42.87 2.56
CA ASN A 65 20.51 -41.57 3.05
C ASN A 65 20.03 -41.35 4.49
N VAL A 66 20.95 -41.44 5.45
CA VAL A 66 20.68 -41.14 6.86
C VAL A 66 21.15 -39.71 7.17
N LYS A 67 20.21 -38.78 7.33
CA LYS A 67 20.51 -37.39 7.71
C LYS A 67 20.10 -37.14 9.15
N LEU A 68 21.09 -36.93 10.01
CA LEU A 68 20.87 -36.55 11.41
C LEU A 68 21.02 -35.04 11.60
N SER A 69 19.92 -34.34 11.83
CA SER A 69 19.93 -32.93 12.24
C SER A 69 19.91 -32.84 13.76
N ILE A 70 21.09 -32.66 14.36
CA ILE A 70 21.28 -32.74 15.81
C ILE A 70 20.74 -31.51 16.60
N PHE A 71 20.36 -30.40 15.96
CA PHE A 71 19.92 -29.20 16.68
C PHE A 71 19.02 -28.25 15.86
N ASP A 72 17.69 -28.42 15.93
CA ASP A 72 16.69 -27.51 15.34
C ASP A 72 16.01 -26.57 16.38
N GLY A 73 16.31 -26.76 17.68
CA GLY A 73 15.71 -26.00 18.79
C GLY A 73 15.99 -24.48 18.80
N SER A 74 16.99 -24.02 18.04
CA SER A 74 17.25 -22.59 17.84
C SER A 74 16.17 -21.95 16.94
N SER A 75 15.61 -22.70 16.00
CA SER A 75 14.60 -22.22 15.04
C SER A 75 13.33 -21.76 15.75
N ASN A 76 12.80 -22.55 16.70
CA ASN A 76 11.62 -22.17 17.48
C ASN A 76 11.84 -20.90 18.33
N LYS A 77 13.01 -20.77 18.98
CA LYS A 77 13.35 -19.57 19.76
C LYS A 77 13.55 -18.34 18.87
N VAL A 78 14.17 -18.49 17.70
CA VAL A 78 14.36 -17.43 16.70
C VAL A 78 13.01 -17.02 16.11
N ASN A 79 12.14 -17.97 15.77
CA ASN A 79 10.80 -17.72 15.26
C ASN A 79 9.93 -17.02 16.31
N LEU A 80 10.02 -17.40 17.58
CA LEU A 80 9.35 -16.69 18.67
C LEU A 80 9.88 -15.25 18.84
N LYS A 81 11.20 -15.03 18.75
CA LYS A 81 11.79 -13.69 18.78
C LYS A 81 11.33 -12.83 17.59
N ARG A 82 11.26 -13.41 16.39
CA ARG A 82 10.73 -12.75 15.17
C ARG A 82 9.26 -12.36 15.36
N ALA A 83 8.41 -13.31 15.75
CA ALA A 83 6.99 -13.05 16.01
C ALA A 83 6.77 -11.94 17.06
N ARG A 84 7.59 -11.90 18.13
CA ARG A 84 7.55 -10.81 19.11
C ARG A 84 8.02 -9.47 18.55
N ALA A 85 9.04 -9.46 17.70
CA ALA A 85 9.51 -8.25 17.03
C ALA A 85 8.45 -7.72 16.04
N ASP A 86 7.81 -8.60 15.28
CA ASP A 86 6.73 -8.27 14.36
C ASP A 86 5.50 -7.73 15.09
N TYR A 87 5.15 -8.34 16.23
CA TYR A 87 4.10 -7.82 17.11
C TYR A 87 4.42 -6.39 17.60
N ARG A 88 5.65 -6.15 18.08
CA ARG A 88 6.09 -4.81 18.50
C ARG A 88 6.07 -3.81 17.36
N LEU A 89 6.51 -4.21 16.17
CA LEU A 89 6.46 -3.37 14.96
C LEU A 89 5.01 -3.01 14.61
N SER A 90 4.10 -3.97 14.63
CA SER A 90 2.67 -3.77 14.36
C SER A 90 2.03 -2.84 15.39
N SER A 91 2.34 -3.03 16.67
CA SER A 91 1.86 -2.15 17.75
C SER A 91 2.35 -0.71 17.59
N ASN A 92 3.64 -0.52 17.27
CA ASN A 92 4.18 0.80 16.97
C ASN A 92 3.56 1.45 15.72
N ARG A 93 3.28 0.65 14.68
CA ARG A 93 2.57 1.11 13.48
C ARG A 93 1.16 1.58 13.80
N LEU A 94 0.43 0.84 14.63
CA LEU A 94 -0.90 1.23 15.10
C LEU A 94 -0.85 2.57 15.85
N ALA A 95 0.01 2.69 16.86
CA ALA A 95 0.16 3.93 17.63
C ALA A 95 0.58 5.12 16.74
N LYS A 96 1.41 4.90 15.72
CA LYS A 96 1.78 5.93 14.74
C LYS A 96 0.58 6.32 13.87
N LEU A 97 -0.21 5.36 13.41
CA LEU A 97 -1.39 5.61 12.59
C LEU A 97 -2.44 6.41 13.37
N GLU A 98 -2.72 6.05 14.63
CA GLU A 98 -3.62 6.80 15.51
C GLU A 98 -3.20 8.27 15.66
N ARG A 99 -1.91 8.52 15.92
CA ARG A 99 -1.38 9.88 16.01
C ARG A 99 -1.48 10.64 14.69
N THR A 100 -1.30 9.94 13.57
CA THR A 100 -1.41 10.52 12.23
C THR A 100 -2.85 10.94 11.96
N ILE A 101 -3.83 10.07 12.23
CA ILE A 101 -5.26 10.39 12.09
C ILE A 101 -5.65 11.59 12.96
N ILE A 102 -5.23 11.63 14.23
CA ILE A 102 -5.52 12.77 15.12
C ILE A 102 -4.92 14.07 14.57
N LYS A 103 -3.71 14.00 14.03
CA LYS A 103 -3.06 15.15 13.39
C LYS A 103 -3.83 15.58 12.14
N ASP A 104 -4.14 14.67 11.23
CA ASP A 104 -4.81 14.96 9.97
C ASP A 104 -6.18 15.61 10.19
N VAL A 105 -6.94 15.12 11.18
CA VAL A 105 -8.24 15.71 11.56
C VAL A 105 -8.06 17.13 12.11
N ARG A 106 -7.04 17.38 12.95
CA ARG A 106 -6.76 18.72 13.47
C ARG A 106 -6.31 19.67 12.37
N ASP A 107 -5.44 19.21 11.48
CA ASP A 107 -4.93 20.01 10.36
C ASP A 107 -6.08 20.37 9.41
N ALA A 108 -6.97 19.43 9.08
CA ALA A 108 -8.16 19.69 8.28
C ALA A 108 -9.10 20.71 8.95
N PHE A 109 -9.36 20.57 10.25
CA PHE A 109 -10.18 21.52 11.00
C PHE A 109 -9.58 22.93 11.03
N ASN A 110 -8.27 23.04 11.23
CA ASN A 110 -7.57 24.33 11.21
C ASN A 110 -7.64 25.00 9.83
N LYS A 111 -7.46 24.23 8.75
CA LYS A 111 -7.61 24.72 7.38
C LYS A 111 -9.02 25.27 7.10
N ILE A 112 -10.07 24.62 7.62
CA ILE A 112 -11.45 25.14 7.47
C ILE A 112 -11.56 26.51 8.14
N ARG A 113 -11.06 26.65 9.37
CA ARG A 113 -11.11 27.93 10.11
C ARG A 113 -10.31 29.04 9.43
N GLU A 114 -9.15 28.69 8.89
CA GLU A 114 -8.30 29.61 8.12
C GLU A 114 -8.99 30.09 6.84
N ALA A 115 -9.60 29.17 6.10
CA ALA A 115 -10.37 29.49 4.90
C ALA A 115 -11.58 30.37 5.24
N GLU A 116 -12.28 30.11 6.35
CA GLU A 116 -13.40 30.95 6.83
C GLU A 116 -12.95 32.39 7.16
N ALA A 117 -11.84 32.55 7.86
CA ALA A 117 -11.26 33.88 8.12
C ALA A 117 -10.82 34.59 6.83
N THR A 118 -10.31 33.84 5.87
CA THR A 118 -9.91 34.36 4.56
C THR A 118 -11.13 34.80 3.74
N ILE A 119 -12.23 34.04 3.77
CA ILE A 119 -13.50 34.42 3.15
C ILE A 119 -14.01 35.74 3.75
N GLU A 120 -13.99 35.91 5.07
CA GLU A 120 -14.41 37.16 5.70
C GLU A 120 -13.55 38.34 5.24
N THR A 121 -12.23 38.17 5.23
CA THR A 121 -11.27 39.21 4.84
C THR A 121 -11.42 39.60 3.37
N THR A 122 -11.57 38.61 2.48
CA THR A 122 -11.75 38.84 1.05
C THR A 122 -13.13 39.42 0.73
N SER A 123 -14.17 39.10 1.52
CA SER A 123 -15.50 39.71 1.37
C SER A 123 -15.45 41.20 1.69
N LYS A 124 -14.77 41.60 2.78
CA LYS A 124 -14.50 43.02 3.08
C LYS A 124 -13.66 43.71 2.00
N SER A 125 -12.73 42.97 1.40
CA SER A 125 -11.92 43.48 0.29
C SER A 125 -12.75 43.75 -0.97
N ILE A 126 -13.77 42.92 -1.24
CA ILE A 126 -14.75 43.17 -2.31
C ILE A 126 -15.52 44.45 -2.01
N GLU A 127 -16.11 44.57 -0.82
CA GLU A 127 -16.88 45.76 -0.41
C GLU A 127 -16.06 47.04 -0.57
N TYR A 128 -14.80 47.03 -0.13
CA TYR A 128 -13.89 48.15 -0.29
C TYR A 128 -13.61 48.49 -1.77
N ALA A 129 -13.36 47.47 -2.61
CA ALA A 129 -13.12 47.68 -4.04
C ALA A 129 -14.36 48.17 -4.78
N GLU A 130 -15.56 47.75 -4.37
CA GLU A 130 -16.84 48.24 -4.92
C GLU A 130 -17.05 49.72 -4.60
N GLU A 131 -16.83 50.12 -3.34
CA GLU A 131 -16.96 51.53 -2.95
C GLU A 131 -15.90 52.40 -3.63
N LYS A 132 -14.65 51.91 -3.76
CA LYS A 132 -13.60 52.61 -4.49
C LYS A 132 -13.97 52.82 -5.97
N LEU A 133 -14.50 51.78 -6.62
CA LEU A 133 -14.96 51.88 -8.01
C LEU A 133 -16.06 52.93 -8.13
N LYS A 134 -17.05 52.91 -7.23
CA LYS A 134 -18.14 53.89 -7.21
C LYS A 134 -17.63 55.32 -7.05
N ILE A 135 -16.69 55.58 -6.12
CA ILE A 135 -16.09 56.90 -5.93
C ILE A 135 -15.39 57.38 -7.22
N LEU A 136 -14.65 56.50 -7.89
CA LEU A 136 -13.93 56.85 -9.12
C LEU A 136 -14.87 57.07 -10.30
N GLU A 137 -15.96 56.30 -10.40
CA GLU A 137 -17.01 56.53 -11.41
C GLU A 137 -17.67 57.91 -11.23
N GLU A 138 -17.95 58.33 -9.99
CA GLU A 138 -18.48 59.68 -9.73
C GLU A 138 -17.45 60.78 -10.03
N LYS A 139 -16.18 60.59 -9.66
CA LYS A 139 -15.10 61.54 -10.00
C LYS A 139 -14.89 61.66 -11.50
N LEU A 140 -15.04 60.57 -12.25
CA LEU A 140 -14.93 60.58 -13.70
C LEU A 140 -16.04 61.42 -14.34
N ARG A 141 -17.28 61.35 -13.81
CA ARG A 141 -18.39 62.21 -14.26
C ARG A 141 -18.09 63.70 -14.05
N LEU A 142 -17.38 64.03 -12.98
CA LEU A 142 -16.90 65.38 -12.69
C LEU A 142 -15.60 65.74 -13.45
N ARG A 143 -15.05 64.82 -14.25
CA ARG A 143 -13.75 64.94 -14.94
C ARG A 143 -12.56 65.18 -13.99
N GLU A 144 -12.65 64.70 -12.75
CA GLU A 144 -11.60 64.78 -11.73
C GLU A 144 -10.67 63.56 -11.70
N THR A 145 -10.94 62.54 -12.51
CA THR A 145 -10.12 61.33 -12.68
C THR A 145 -10.14 60.89 -14.14
N THR A 146 -9.35 59.88 -14.51
CA THR A 146 -9.25 59.35 -15.87
C THR A 146 -9.99 58.02 -16.04
N ASP A 147 -10.33 57.67 -17.28
CA ASP A 147 -10.91 56.36 -17.61
C ASP A 147 -9.98 55.19 -17.21
N ILE A 148 -8.66 55.42 -17.23
CA ILE A 148 -7.65 54.44 -16.82
C ILE A 148 -7.78 54.13 -15.32
N ASP A 149 -8.02 55.14 -14.48
CA ASP A 149 -8.19 54.95 -13.02
C ASP A 149 -9.44 54.11 -12.72
N VAL A 150 -10.54 54.36 -13.45
CA VAL A 150 -11.77 53.56 -13.33
C VAL A 150 -11.54 52.12 -13.80
N LEU A 151 -10.81 51.94 -14.90
CA LEU A 151 -10.46 50.61 -15.38
C LEU A 151 -9.61 49.84 -14.36
N GLU A 152 -8.62 50.50 -13.74
CA GLU A 152 -7.81 49.90 -12.69
C GLU A 152 -8.66 49.49 -11.48
N ALA A 153 -9.61 50.33 -11.07
CA ALA A 153 -10.53 50.01 -9.98
C ALA A 153 -11.44 48.81 -10.31
N ARG A 154 -11.89 48.67 -11.57
CA ARG A 154 -12.63 47.47 -12.02
C ARG A 154 -11.76 46.23 -11.95
N VAL A 155 -10.49 46.30 -12.36
CA VAL A 155 -9.55 45.19 -12.25
C VAL A 155 -9.36 44.79 -10.78
N GLN A 156 -9.15 45.76 -9.89
CA GLN A 156 -9.02 45.51 -8.45
C GLN A 156 -10.27 44.82 -7.85
N LEU A 157 -11.47 45.21 -8.29
CA LEU A 157 -12.71 44.55 -7.89
C LEU A 157 -12.78 43.10 -8.39
N VAL A 158 -12.41 42.85 -9.64
CA VAL A 158 -12.36 41.48 -10.19
C VAL A 158 -11.35 40.63 -9.43
N ASP A 159 -10.16 41.16 -9.15
CA ASP A 159 -9.12 40.47 -8.39
C ASP A 159 -9.59 40.12 -6.97
N ALA A 160 -10.29 41.06 -6.29
CA ALA A 160 -10.86 40.80 -4.98
C ALA A 160 -11.91 39.67 -5.02
N ARG A 161 -12.76 39.65 -6.05
CA ARG A 161 -13.76 38.59 -6.27
C ARG A 161 -13.12 37.23 -6.56
N VAL A 162 -12.06 37.19 -7.38
CA VAL A 162 -11.31 35.96 -7.67
C VAL A 162 -10.69 35.40 -6.39
N LYS A 163 -10.08 36.25 -5.55
CA LYS A 163 -9.50 35.84 -4.26
C LYS A 163 -10.56 35.27 -3.31
N ASN A 164 -11.75 35.88 -3.25
CA ASN A 164 -12.86 35.36 -2.44
C ASN A 164 -13.35 34.00 -2.94
N LEU A 165 -13.50 33.85 -4.26
CA LEU A 165 -13.88 32.57 -4.86
C LEU A 165 -12.86 31.48 -4.56
N GLN A 166 -11.57 31.79 -4.62
CA GLN A 166 -10.51 30.86 -4.26
C GLN A 166 -10.61 30.45 -2.79
N ALA A 167 -10.87 31.39 -1.87
CA ALA A 167 -11.05 31.09 -0.46
C ALA A 167 -12.27 30.19 -0.20
N LEU A 168 -13.38 30.42 -0.92
CA LEU A 168 -14.58 29.55 -0.87
C LEU A 168 -14.26 28.13 -1.35
N TYR A 169 -13.48 28.01 -2.42
CA TYR A 169 -13.01 26.72 -2.94
C TYR A 169 -12.11 26.00 -1.92
N GLU A 170 -11.12 26.69 -1.36
CA GLU A 170 -10.21 26.14 -0.35
C GLU A 170 -10.97 25.64 0.89
N ARG A 171 -12.00 26.36 1.33
CA ARG A 171 -12.90 25.88 2.40
C ARG A 171 -13.58 24.57 2.03
N SER A 172 -14.08 24.45 0.80
CA SER A 172 -14.76 23.23 0.34
C SER A 172 -13.81 22.02 0.29
N VAL A 173 -12.56 22.22 -0.14
CA VAL A 173 -11.52 21.19 -0.14
C VAL A 173 -11.16 20.79 1.29
N ALA A 174 -10.99 21.76 2.20
CA ALA A 174 -10.67 21.48 3.60
C ALA A 174 -11.78 20.67 4.31
N ILE A 175 -13.05 20.92 3.96
CA ILE A 175 -14.18 20.10 4.42
C ILE A 175 -14.06 18.67 3.88
N ALA A 176 -13.74 18.49 2.59
CA ALA A 176 -13.54 17.17 2.00
C ALA A 176 -12.40 16.40 2.67
N ASP A 177 -11.28 17.07 2.96
CA ASP A 177 -10.15 16.50 3.69
C ASP A 177 -10.56 16.03 5.09
N LEU A 178 -11.41 16.79 5.79
CA LEU A 178 -11.92 16.40 7.10
C LEU A 178 -12.80 15.14 7.03
N TYR A 179 -13.68 15.03 6.03
CA TYR A 179 -14.48 13.82 5.83
C TYR A 179 -13.61 12.61 5.51
N ASN A 180 -12.61 12.77 4.65
CA ASN A 180 -11.64 11.72 4.34
C ASN A 180 -10.85 11.27 5.58
N ALA A 181 -10.34 12.21 6.37
CA ALA A 181 -9.60 11.93 7.59
C ALA A 181 -10.44 11.24 8.68
N THR A 182 -11.75 11.53 8.72
CA THR A 182 -12.70 10.90 9.66
C THR A 182 -13.31 9.60 9.15
N GLY A 183 -13.00 9.20 7.91
CA GLY A 183 -13.57 8.00 7.28
C GLY A 183 -15.08 8.08 7.04
N LYS A 184 -15.66 9.28 7.08
CA LYS A 184 -17.10 9.50 6.86
C LYS A 184 -17.34 9.87 5.41
N ARG A 185 -18.44 9.35 4.85
CA ARG A 185 -18.89 9.76 3.52
C ARG A 185 -19.32 11.23 3.57
N MET A 186 -18.86 12.01 2.59
CA MET A 186 -19.34 13.38 2.36
C MET A 186 -20.83 13.34 2.06
N GLU A 187 -21.65 13.93 2.93
CA GLU A 187 -23.03 14.28 2.62
C GLU A 187 -23.03 15.70 2.06
N TRP A 188 -23.12 15.83 0.74
CA TRP A 188 -23.26 17.14 0.11
C TRP A 188 -24.65 17.68 0.40
N LYS A 189 -24.75 18.58 1.38
CA LYS A 189 -25.96 19.36 1.61
C LYS A 189 -25.99 20.50 0.61
N GLU A 190 -26.79 20.32 -0.43
CA GLU A 190 -27.17 21.36 -1.37
C GLU A 190 -27.81 22.52 -0.59
N ASN A 191 -27.06 23.59 -0.34
CA ASN A 191 -27.64 24.82 0.18
C ASN A 191 -28.52 25.42 -0.92
N LYS A 192 -29.81 25.09 -0.88
CA LYS A 192 -30.81 25.85 -1.63
C LYS A 192 -30.78 27.28 -1.09
N LYS A 193 -30.47 28.20 -2.01
CA LYS A 193 -30.47 29.65 -1.83
C LYS A 193 -31.72 30.15 -1.11
#